data_AF-A0A368FA29-F1
#
_entry.id   AF-A0A368FA29-F1
#
_cell.length_a   1.000
_cell.length_b   1.000
_cell.length_c   1.000
_cell.angle_alpha   90.00
_cell.angle_beta   90.00
_cell.angle_gamma   90.00
#
_symmetry.space_group_name_H-M   'P 1'
#
loop_
_entity.id
_entity.type
_entity.pdbx_description
1 polymer ?
#
loop_
_entity_poly.entity_id
_entity_poly.type
_entity_poly.pdbx_seq_one_letter_code
_entity_poly.pdbx_strand_id
1 'polypeptide(L)'
;MAAKAKEDTWAFQPIGAPFPDHPIRVPGQQNMYVALWYKYGKPIHGRAWNNNGGVECSFPYKKFELRTKTELEGHIQILTYKGNFKTLGYWLVASLLFGYWIKLNSLVASFGAKNQENNGPEIGSLQLLTLPDPSCMGLEYKWMTLAEGRAEEAKKWEPVHVGTSAPCVCVDEKGIETLGCINTSNEIASIGWDGKQKTFTGSTPLSFKVLHHRKLH
;
A
#
# COMPACT_ATOMS: atom_id res chain seq x y z
N MET A 1 -3.69 19.04 22.38
CA MET A 1 -4.98 18.63 21.80
C MET A 1 -4.79 18.39 20.31
N ALA A 2 -5.26 17.27 19.75
CA ALA A 2 -5.19 17.02 18.32
C ALA A 2 -6.27 17.86 17.59
N ALA A 3 -5.90 18.50 16.48
CA ALA A 3 -6.83 19.29 15.67
C ALA A 3 -7.90 18.40 15.02
N LYS A 4 -9.12 18.95 14.80
CA LYS A 4 -10.16 18.28 14.00
C LYS A 4 -9.60 17.98 12.60
N ALA A 5 -9.76 16.74 12.13
CA ALA A 5 -9.27 16.32 10.82
C ALA A 5 -9.84 17.21 9.71
N LYS A 6 -8.95 17.78 8.89
CA LYS A 6 -9.34 18.53 7.69
C LYS A 6 -9.55 17.59 6.51
N GLU A 7 -10.18 18.09 5.45
CA GLU A 7 -10.34 17.35 4.19
C GLU A 7 -9.02 17.30 3.40
N ASP A 8 -8.92 16.30 2.52
CA ASP A 8 -7.78 16.14 1.62
C ASP A 8 -7.60 17.37 0.71
N THR A 9 -6.36 17.80 0.55
CA THR A 9 -6.03 18.96 -0.29
C THR A 9 -5.56 18.51 -1.66
N TRP A 10 -6.40 18.79 -2.67
CA TRP A 10 -6.13 18.51 -4.07
C TRP A 10 -5.69 19.80 -4.79
N ALA A 11 -4.41 19.89 -5.12
CA ALA A 11 -3.85 21.05 -5.79
C ALA A 11 -4.11 20.96 -7.29
N PHE A 12 -4.76 21.98 -7.86
CA PHE A 12 -4.89 22.12 -9.32
C PHE A 12 -3.52 22.27 -9.96
N GLN A 13 -3.26 21.44 -10.97
CA GLN A 13 -1.95 21.28 -11.57
C GLN A 13 -2.05 21.27 -13.10
N PRO A 14 -1.52 22.30 -13.79
CA PRO A 14 -1.36 22.27 -15.23
C PRO A 14 -0.40 21.17 -15.68
N ILE A 15 -0.78 20.42 -16.72
CA ILE A 15 0.09 19.42 -17.32
C ILE A 15 1.28 20.12 -17.99
N GLY A 16 2.50 19.63 -17.72
CA GLY A 16 3.77 20.20 -18.17
C GLY A 16 4.37 21.26 -17.24
N ALA A 17 3.62 21.78 -16.26
CA ALA A 17 4.17 22.68 -15.24
C ALA A 17 4.87 21.89 -14.12
N PRO A 18 5.75 22.52 -13.31
CA PRO A 18 6.35 21.88 -12.14
C PRO A 18 5.32 21.38 -11.13
N PHE A 19 5.67 20.32 -10.39
CA PHE A 19 4.81 19.77 -9.34
C PHE A 19 4.47 20.82 -8.28
N PRO A 20 3.29 20.71 -7.64
CA PRO A 20 2.93 21.57 -6.53
C PRO A 20 3.72 21.19 -5.27
N ASP A 21 3.72 22.08 -4.28
CA ASP A 21 4.35 21.84 -2.97
C ASP A 21 3.83 20.56 -2.30
N HIS A 22 4.76 19.79 -1.71
CA HIS A 22 4.47 18.59 -0.91
C HIS A 22 3.51 17.59 -1.59
N PRO A 23 3.80 17.17 -2.84
CA PRO A 23 2.95 16.23 -3.56
C PRO A 23 3.12 14.84 -2.95
N ILE A 24 2.01 14.13 -2.79
CA ILE A 24 2.04 12.78 -2.22
C ILE A 24 2.51 11.79 -3.27
N ARG A 25 3.66 11.17 -2.99
CA ARG A 25 4.20 10.07 -3.77
C ARG A 25 3.40 8.80 -3.51
N VAL A 26 3.26 7.99 -4.55
CA VAL A 26 2.83 6.61 -4.41
C VAL A 26 3.92 5.88 -3.61
N PRO A 27 3.58 5.19 -2.51
CA PRO A 27 4.56 4.47 -1.69
C PRO A 27 5.44 3.53 -2.53
N GLY A 28 6.74 3.54 -2.26
CA GLY A 28 7.72 2.72 -2.99
C GLY A 28 8.02 3.17 -4.42
N GLN A 29 7.43 4.27 -4.91
CA GLN A 29 7.72 4.82 -6.24
C GLN A 29 8.49 6.14 -6.14
N GLN A 30 9.68 6.18 -6.73
CA GLN A 30 10.56 7.36 -6.67
C GLN A 30 9.98 8.56 -7.43
N ASN A 31 9.20 8.30 -8.48
CA ASN A 31 8.71 9.31 -9.40
C ASN A 31 7.25 9.06 -9.81
N MET A 32 6.39 8.70 -8.85
CA MET A 32 4.96 8.53 -9.11
C MET A 32 4.15 9.17 -7.99
N TYR A 33 3.08 9.86 -8.36
CA TYR A 33 2.28 10.69 -7.47
C TYR A 33 0.79 10.42 -7.68
N VAL A 34 0.00 10.62 -6.62
CA VAL A 34 -1.45 10.43 -6.66
C VAL A 34 -2.10 11.60 -7.38
N ALA A 35 -2.85 11.31 -8.43
CA ALA A 35 -3.49 12.31 -9.27
C ALA A 35 -4.99 12.05 -9.42
N LEU A 36 -5.74 13.12 -9.67
CA LEU A 36 -7.19 13.15 -9.83
C LEU A 36 -7.54 13.99 -11.05
N TRP A 37 -8.48 13.52 -11.85
CA TRP A 37 -9.03 14.23 -13.00
C TRP A 37 -10.55 14.11 -12.98
N TYR A 38 -11.25 15.08 -13.55
CA TYR A 38 -12.71 15.06 -13.65
C TYR A 38 -13.14 15.01 -15.11
N LYS A 39 -14.11 14.15 -15.40
CA LYS A 39 -14.79 14.13 -16.69
C LYS A 39 -16.29 14.12 -16.47
N TYR A 40 -16.98 15.15 -16.99
CA TYR A 40 -18.42 15.35 -16.81
C TYR A 40 -18.87 15.29 -15.33
N GLY A 41 -18.12 15.97 -14.46
CA GLY A 41 -18.38 16.02 -13.02
C GLY A 41 -18.06 14.72 -12.25
N LYS A 42 -17.50 13.69 -12.91
CA LYS A 42 -17.11 12.44 -12.26
C LYS A 42 -15.61 12.40 -11.96
N PRO A 43 -15.19 12.08 -10.72
CA PRO A 43 -13.79 11.95 -10.37
C PRO A 43 -13.19 10.66 -10.94
N ILE A 44 -11.97 10.74 -11.45
CA ILE A 44 -11.18 9.63 -12.00
C ILE A 44 -9.77 9.75 -11.43
N HIS A 45 -9.35 8.76 -10.65
CA HIS A 45 -7.99 8.70 -10.13
C HIS A 45 -7.02 8.16 -11.18
N GLY A 46 -5.79 8.63 -11.12
CA GLY A 46 -4.71 8.23 -12.00
C GLY A 46 -3.35 8.46 -11.34
N ARG A 47 -2.32 8.53 -12.16
CA ARG A 47 -0.94 8.75 -11.70
C ARG A 47 -0.32 9.93 -12.42
N ALA A 48 0.56 10.64 -11.72
CA ALA A 48 1.44 11.64 -12.29
C ALA A 48 2.91 11.28 -12.03
N TRP A 49 3.81 11.80 -12.86
CA TRP A 49 5.27 11.67 -12.69
C TRP A 49 5.99 12.91 -13.22
N ASN A 50 7.23 13.11 -12.79
CA ASN A 50 8.09 14.17 -13.28
C ASN A 50 8.81 13.70 -14.55
N ASN A 51 8.71 14.50 -15.61
CA ASN A 51 9.57 14.38 -16.77
C ASN A 51 10.17 15.76 -17.09
N ASN A 52 11.50 15.88 -17.06
CA ASN A 52 12.22 17.14 -17.29
C ASN A 52 11.71 18.34 -16.47
N GLY A 53 11.29 18.12 -15.23
CA GLY A 53 10.77 19.16 -14.35
C GLY A 53 9.29 19.47 -14.53
N GLY A 54 8.62 18.90 -15.55
CA GLY A 54 7.20 19.05 -15.80
C GLY A 54 6.37 17.85 -15.32
N VAL A 55 5.12 18.12 -14.94
CA VAL A 55 4.13 17.09 -14.61
C VAL A 55 3.65 16.41 -15.89
N GLU A 56 3.86 15.11 -15.98
CA GLU A 56 3.14 14.21 -16.88
C GLU A 56 2.18 13.32 -16.09
N CYS A 57 1.21 12.72 -16.79
CA CYS A 57 0.17 11.93 -16.14
C CYS A 57 -0.46 10.87 -17.05
N SER A 58 -1.23 9.98 -16.43
CA SER A 58 -2.00 8.94 -17.11
C SER A 58 -3.27 8.62 -16.32
N PHE A 59 -4.39 8.59 -17.04
CA PHE A 59 -5.72 8.27 -16.51
C PHE A 59 -6.42 7.22 -17.38
N PRO A 60 -7.06 6.20 -16.77
CA PRO A 60 -7.92 5.28 -17.49
C PRO A 60 -9.29 5.92 -17.74
N TYR A 61 -9.75 5.93 -18.99
CA TYR A 61 -11.11 6.36 -19.33
C TYR A 61 -11.69 5.57 -20.51
N LYS A 62 -12.86 4.95 -20.31
CA LYS A 62 -13.58 4.16 -21.33
C LYS A 62 -12.67 3.17 -22.10
N LYS A 63 -11.81 2.44 -21.39
CA LYS A 63 -10.83 1.47 -21.92
C LYS A 63 -9.63 2.07 -22.67
N PHE A 64 -9.47 3.39 -22.66
CA PHE A 64 -8.29 4.08 -23.19
C PHE A 64 -7.43 4.63 -22.06
N GLU A 65 -6.13 4.77 -22.34
CA GLU A 65 -5.20 5.53 -21.50
C GLU A 65 -5.13 6.95 -22.06
N LEU A 66 -5.48 7.95 -21.24
CA LEU A 66 -5.38 9.37 -21.59
C LEU A 66 -4.16 9.97 -20.91
N ARG A 67 -3.35 10.72 -21.66
CA ARG A 67 -2.06 11.25 -21.17
C ARG A 67 -1.79 12.69 -21.57
N THR A 68 -2.39 13.13 -22.66
CA THR A 68 -2.05 14.42 -23.27
C THR A 68 -2.84 15.56 -22.64
N LYS A 69 -2.28 16.77 -22.73
CA LYS A 69 -2.93 18.01 -22.29
C LYS A 69 -4.31 18.20 -22.94
N THR A 70 -4.45 17.83 -24.21
CA THR A 70 -5.69 17.97 -24.97
C THR A 70 -6.76 16.99 -24.49
N GLU A 71 -6.41 15.73 -24.26
CA GLU A 71 -7.35 14.70 -23.78
C GLU A 71 -7.86 14.99 -22.37
N LEU A 72 -7.02 15.59 -21.54
CA LEU A 72 -7.27 15.84 -20.12
C LEU A 72 -7.69 17.28 -19.81
N GLU A 73 -8.06 18.06 -20.83
CA GLU A 73 -8.60 19.42 -20.67
C GLU A 73 -7.64 20.38 -19.95
N GLY A 74 -6.34 20.17 -20.14
CA GLY A 74 -5.27 21.09 -19.71
C GLY A 74 -4.72 20.87 -18.30
N HIS A 75 -5.53 20.33 -17.38
CA HIS A 75 -5.23 20.35 -15.95
C HIS A 75 -5.72 19.08 -15.25
N ILE A 76 -4.99 18.71 -14.20
CA ILE A 76 -5.34 17.63 -13.27
C ILE A 76 -5.27 18.19 -11.84
N GLN A 77 -5.50 17.34 -10.85
CA GLN A 77 -5.22 17.64 -9.46
C GLN A 77 -4.19 16.65 -8.92
N ILE A 78 -3.26 17.14 -8.10
CA ILE A 78 -2.29 16.31 -7.38
C ILE A 78 -2.64 16.35 -5.90
N LEU A 79 -2.66 15.19 -5.26
CA LEU A 79 -2.84 15.11 -3.81
C LEU A 79 -1.62 15.72 -3.12
N THR A 80 -1.86 16.65 -2.20
CA THR A 80 -0.80 17.33 -1.45
C THR A 80 -0.99 17.16 0.05
N TYR A 81 0.13 17.20 0.78
CA TYR A 81 0.12 17.14 2.24
C TYR A 81 1.07 18.18 2.82
N LYS A 82 0.54 19.37 3.07
CA LYS A 82 1.30 20.49 3.62
C LYS A 82 0.98 20.67 5.10
N GLY A 83 1.79 20.02 5.94
CA GLY A 83 1.68 20.11 7.39
C GLY A 83 2.08 18.82 8.08
N ASN A 84 1.59 18.65 9.30
CA ASN A 84 1.76 17.43 10.06
C ASN A 84 0.47 17.13 10.85
N PHE A 85 0.44 15.99 11.53
CA PHE A 85 -0.72 15.58 12.32
C PHE A 85 -1.18 16.62 13.36
N LYS A 86 -0.25 17.40 13.94
CA LYS A 86 -0.61 18.44 14.91
C LYS A 86 -1.39 19.59 14.25
N THR A 87 -1.14 19.86 12.96
CA THR A 87 -1.74 20.99 12.21
C THR A 87 -2.93 20.60 11.31
N LEU A 88 -3.00 19.34 10.88
CA LEU A 88 -4.00 18.85 9.93
C LEU A 88 -5.03 17.89 10.56
N GLY A 89 -4.69 17.26 11.69
CA GLY A 89 -5.57 16.31 12.37
C GLY A 89 -5.64 14.92 11.71
N TYR A 90 -4.88 14.69 10.64
CA TYR A 90 -4.74 13.40 9.95
C TYR A 90 -3.33 13.25 9.37
N TRP A 91 -2.91 12.00 9.09
CA TRP A 91 -1.78 11.67 8.23
C TRP A 91 -2.32 11.06 6.93
N LEU A 92 -1.73 11.37 5.77
CA LEU A 92 -1.99 10.59 4.55
C LEU A 92 -1.21 9.29 4.61
N VAL A 93 -1.92 8.24 5.03
CA VAL A 93 -1.42 6.87 5.10
C VAL A 93 -1.94 6.14 3.87
N ALA A 94 -1.14 6.09 2.80
CA ALA A 94 -1.39 5.10 1.74
C ALA A 94 -0.75 3.79 2.20
N SER A 95 -1.52 2.92 2.84
CA SER A 95 -1.03 1.63 3.34
C SER A 95 -2.02 0.52 3.07
N LEU A 96 -1.51 -0.54 2.43
CA LEU A 96 -2.02 -1.93 2.35
C LEU A 96 -0.94 -2.82 1.66
N LEU A 97 -0.89 -4.12 1.96
CA LEU A 97 0.27 -5.06 1.90
C LEU A 97 0.40 -5.97 0.64
N PHE A 98 1.50 -6.77 0.52
CA PHE A 98 1.56 -8.26 0.30
C PHE A 98 2.86 -8.78 -0.39
N GLY A 99 3.06 -10.10 -0.58
CA GLY A 99 4.38 -10.74 -0.81
C GLY A 99 4.94 -10.82 -2.25
N TYR A 100 6.27 -10.68 -2.39
CA TYR A 100 6.97 -10.58 -3.69
C TYR A 100 8.33 -11.30 -3.73
N TRP A 101 8.74 -11.68 -4.95
CA TRP A 101 10.11 -12.08 -5.31
C TRP A 101 10.62 -11.20 -6.46
N ILE A 102 11.93 -10.98 -6.59
CA ILE A 102 12.51 -10.30 -7.76
C ILE A 102 13.06 -11.36 -8.72
N LYS A 103 12.40 -11.54 -9.86
CA LYS A 103 12.90 -12.38 -10.97
C LYS A 103 13.28 -11.48 -12.14
N LEU A 104 14.53 -11.56 -12.59
CA LEU A 104 15.02 -10.93 -13.83
C LEU A 104 14.58 -9.45 -14.00
N ASN A 105 14.80 -8.62 -12.97
CA ASN A 105 14.45 -7.18 -12.97
C ASN A 105 12.96 -6.82 -13.13
N SER A 106 12.04 -7.79 -13.01
CA SER A 106 10.59 -7.55 -12.99
C SER A 106 10.00 -7.90 -11.64
N LEU A 107 9.13 -7.04 -11.14
CA LEU A 107 8.35 -7.31 -9.92
C LEU A 107 7.32 -8.41 -10.24
N VAL A 108 7.38 -9.52 -9.49
CA VAL A 108 6.39 -10.60 -9.57
C VAL A 108 5.71 -10.78 -8.22
N ALA A 109 4.39 -10.96 -8.24
CA ALA A 109 3.56 -11.15 -7.05
C ALA A 109 2.82 -12.48 -7.12
N SER A 110 2.40 -12.99 -5.97
CA SER A 110 1.43 -14.08 -5.89
C SER A 110 0.46 -13.84 -4.73
N PHE A 111 -0.84 -13.97 -5.00
CA PHE A 111 -1.91 -13.79 -4.01
C PHE A 111 -2.90 -14.95 -4.04
N GLY A 112 -3.12 -15.57 -2.88
CA GLY A 112 -4.19 -16.54 -2.68
C GLY A 112 -5.46 -15.84 -2.21
N ALA A 113 -6.53 -15.87 -3.00
CA ALA A 113 -7.83 -15.34 -2.61
C ALA A 113 -8.97 -16.05 -3.35
N LYS A 114 -10.11 -16.24 -2.69
CA LYS A 114 -11.31 -16.87 -3.28
C LYS A 114 -11.02 -18.22 -3.94
N ASN A 115 -10.19 -19.06 -3.31
CA ASN A 115 -9.73 -20.36 -3.81
C ASN A 115 -8.85 -20.30 -5.07
N GLN A 116 -8.35 -19.12 -5.45
CA GLN A 116 -7.50 -18.91 -6.63
C GLN A 116 -6.16 -18.31 -6.26
N GLU A 117 -5.09 -18.74 -6.94
CA GLU A 117 -3.83 -18.00 -7.00
C GLU A 117 -3.89 -16.96 -8.13
N ASN A 118 -3.51 -15.73 -7.84
CA ASN A 118 -3.35 -14.64 -8.81
C ASN A 118 -1.86 -14.29 -8.82
N ASN A 119 -1.16 -14.63 -9.90
CA ASN A 119 0.30 -14.50 -10.01
C ASN A 119 0.77 -14.03 -11.40
N GLY A 120 -0.17 -13.62 -12.25
CA GLY A 120 0.08 -13.12 -13.59
C GLY A 120 -0.29 -11.63 -13.78
N PRO A 121 -0.37 -11.17 -15.05
CA PRO A 121 -0.68 -9.78 -15.39
C PRO A 121 -2.03 -9.26 -14.85
N GLU A 122 -2.95 -10.16 -14.48
CA GLU A 122 -4.27 -9.85 -13.91
C GLU A 122 -4.21 -9.09 -12.58
N ILE A 123 -3.08 -9.17 -11.87
CA ILE A 123 -2.84 -8.44 -10.62
C ILE A 123 -2.98 -6.92 -10.82
N GLY A 124 -2.59 -6.40 -11.98
CA GLY A 124 -2.68 -4.98 -12.29
C GLY A 124 -1.85 -4.12 -11.32
N SER A 125 -2.51 -3.16 -10.66
CA SER A 125 -1.85 -2.25 -9.70
C SER A 125 -1.75 -2.88 -8.32
N LEU A 126 -0.60 -2.71 -7.67
CA LEU A 126 -0.31 -3.24 -6.34
C LEU A 126 0.42 -2.22 -5.46
N GLN A 127 0.45 -2.47 -4.16
CA GLN A 127 1.14 -1.65 -3.17
C GLN A 127 2.28 -2.43 -2.50
N LEU A 128 3.35 -1.71 -2.15
CA LEU A 128 4.54 -2.25 -1.49
C LEU A 128 4.73 -1.54 -0.14
N LEU A 129 4.97 -2.31 0.92
CA LEU A 129 5.39 -1.77 2.20
C LEU A 129 6.90 -1.48 2.13
N THR A 130 7.26 -0.21 2.36
CA THR A 130 8.66 0.24 2.43
C THR A 130 8.94 0.84 3.79
N LEU A 131 10.15 0.65 4.29
CA LEU A 131 10.60 1.34 5.50
C LEU A 131 11.13 2.73 5.12
N PRO A 132 10.65 3.82 5.77
CA PRO A 132 11.30 5.12 5.65
C PRO A 132 12.67 5.08 6.36
N ASP A 133 13.44 6.16 6.23
CA ASP A 133 14.74 6.26 6.87
C ASP A 133 14.61 6.05 8.41
N PRO A 134 15.47 5.22 9.03
CA PRO A 134 15.40 4.94 10.46
C PRO A 134 15.40 6.17 11.36
N SER A 135 16.04 7.27 10.94
CA SER A 135 16.10 8.53 11.70
C SER A 135 14.77 9.27 11.82
N CYS A 136 13.77 8.90 11.01
CA CYS A 136 12.42 9.49 11.03
C CYS A 136 11.31 8.45 11.18
N MET A 137 11.65 7.21 11.55
CA MET A 137 10.66 6.19 11.88
C MET A 137 9.93 6.57 13.18
N GLY A 138 8.61 6.73 13.10
CA GLY A 138 7.73 6.79 14.27
C GLY A 138 7.21 5.43 14.72
N LEU A 139 7.51 4.39 13.93
CA LEU A 139 7.12 3.01 14.18
C LEU A 139 8.34 2.11 13.99
N GLU A 140 8.52 1.15 14.89
CA GLU A 140 9.39 0.01 14.64
C GLU A 140 8.57 -1.20 14.22
N TYR A 141 9.17 -2.08 13.42
CA TYR A 141 8.52 -3.25 12.84
C TYR A 141 9.26 -4.52 13.27
N LYS A 142 8.50 -5.61 13.50
CA LYS A 142 9.07 -6.89 13.89
C LYS A 142 8.19 -8.06 13.45
N TRP A 143 8.81 -9.13 12.96
CA TRP A 143 8.14 -10.40 12.70
C TRP A 143 8.04 -11.21 13.99
N MET A 144 6.82 -11.51 14.42
CA MET A 144 6.51 -12.22 15.67
C MET A 144 5.22 -13.03 15.50
N THR A 145 4.99 -14.06 16.31
CA THR A 145 3.67 -14.72 16.33
C THR A 145 2.62 -13.76 16.91
N LEU A 146 1.34 -13.99 16.61
CA LEU A 146 0.26 -13.23 17.23
C LEU A 146 0.30 -13.34 18.77
N ALA A 147 0.66 -14.51 19.30
CA ALA A 147 0.81 -14.73 20.74
C ALA A 147 1.95 -13.88 21.34
N GLU A 148 3.13 -13.86 20.68
CA GLU A 148 4.27 -13.02 21.09
C GLU A 148 3.91 -11.53 21.10
N GLY A 149 3.22 -11.04 20.05
CA GLY A 149 2.76 -9.65 19.97
C GLY A 149 1.76 -9.28 21.06
N ARG A 150 0.79 -10.17 21.35
CA ARG A 150 -0.23 -9.98 22.40
C ARG A 150 0.37 -10.02 23.81
N ALA A 151 1.40 -10.83 24.05
CA ALA A 151 1.99 -11.01 25.38
C ALA A 151 2.80 -9.79 25.86
N GLU A 152 3.33 -8.97 24.96
CA GLU A 152 4.13 -7.78 25.31
C GLU A 152 3.25 -6.51 25.49
N GLU A 153 2.26 -6.56 26.39
CA GLU A 153 1.29 -5.47 26.63
C GLU A 153 1.97 -4.12 26.94
N ALA A 154 3.09 -4.16 27.67
CA ALA A 154 3.89 -2.97 27.99
C ALA A 154 4.48 -2.25 26.76
N LYS A 155 4.71 -2.99 25.67
CA LYS A 155 5.34 -2.49 24.44
C LYS A 155 4.33 -2.21 23.33
N LYS A 156 3.07 -2.62 23.50
CA LYS A 156 1.95 -2.33 22.60
C LYS A 156 2.23 -2.70 21.14
N TRP A 157 2.75 -3.90 20.92
CA TRP A 157 2.86 -4.45 19.58
C TRP A 157 1.48 -4.77 19.03
N GLU A 158 1.21 -4.34 17.81
CA GLU A 158 -0.02 -4.65 17.08
C GLU A 158 0.35 -5.18 15.69
N PRO A 159 -0.39 -6.18 15.16
CA PRO A 159 -0.17 -6.64 13.80
C PRO A 159 -0.32 -5.48 12.82
N VAL A 160 0.60 -5.35 11.86
CA VAL A 160 0.36 -4.51 10.69
C VAL A 160 -0.84 -5.11 9.97
N HIS A 161 -1.92 -4.34 9.83
CA HIS A 161 -3.16 -4.91 9.34
C HIS A 161 -3.93 -3.90 8.49
N VAL A 162 -4.80 -4.45 7.66
CA VAL A 162 -5.85 -3.69 7.00
C VAL A 162 -7.13 -4.50 7.04
N GLY A 163 -8.15 -3.88 7.61
CA GLY A 163 -9.32 -4.63 8.05
C GLY A 163 -8.81 -5.72 8.98
N THR A 164 -9.14 -6.97 8.65
CA THR A 164 -8.70 -8.13 9.42
C THR A 164 -7.48 -8.83 8.83
N SER A 165 -6.91 -8.35 7.72
CA SER A 165 -5.80 -9.05 7.04
C SER A 165 -4.44 -8.49 7.45
N ALA A 166 -3.51 -9.36 7.85
CA ALA A 166 -2.15 -9.01 8.24
C ALA A 166 -1.11 -9.85 7.46
N PRO A 167 0.13 -9.36 7.24
CA PRO A 167 1.19 -10.12 6.55
C PRO A 167 1.64 -11.27 7.43
N CYS A 168 1.77 -12.44 6.83
CA CYS A 168 2.09 -13.65 7.55
C CYS A 168 3.09 -14.49 6.76
N VAL A 169 4.22 -14.84 7.37
CA VAL A 169 5.12 -15.87 6.85
C VAL A 169 4.51 -17.22 7.20
N CYS A 170 3.88 -17.84 6.20
CA CYS A 170 3.27 -19.15 6.33
C CYS A 170 4.33 -20.22 6.13
N VAL A 171 4.30 -21.27 6.95
CA VAL A 171 5.24 -22.39 6.87
C VAL A 171 4.44 -23.64 6.53
N ASP A 172 4.80 -24.30 5.43
CA ASP A 172 4.13 -25.54 5.04
C ASP A 172 4.70 -26.78 5.76
N GLU A 173 4.07 -27.93 5.51
CA GLU A 173 4.45 -29.23 6.06
C GLU A 173 5.89 -29.67 5.71
N LYS A 174 6.54 -29.04 4.73
CA LYS A 174 7.93 -29.29 4.34
C LYS A 174 8.90 -28.26 4.94
N GLY A 175 8.40 -27.32 5.74
CA GLY A 175 9.19 -26.23 6.31
C GLY A 175 9.46 -25.09 5.33
N ILE A 176 8.76 -25.04 4.20
CA ILE A 176 8.94 -23.95 3.23
C ILE A 176 8.20 -22.71 3.73
N GLU A 177 8.95 -21.63 3.91
CA GLU A 177 8.41 -20.33 4.27
C GLU A 177 7.92 -19.58 3.03
N THR A 178 6.67 -19.14 3.04
CA THR A 178 6.06 -18.34 1.97
C THR A 178 5.30 -17.17 2.58
N LEU A 179 5.56 -15.97 2.07
CA LEU A 179 4.84 -14.77 2.49
C LEU A 179 3.40 -14.80 1.94
N GLY A 180 2.43 -14.71 2.83
CA GLY A 180 1.01 -14.62 2.55
C GLY A 180 0.31 -13.66 3.50
N CYS A 181 -0.92 -14.01 3.87
CA CYS A 181 -1.72 -13.23 4.80
C CYS A 181 -2.32 -14.11 5.89
N ILE A 182 -2.67 -13.51 7.02
CA ILE A 182 -3.50 -14.09 8.06
C ILE A 182 -4.68 -13.17 8.34
N ASN A 183 -5.87 -13.74 8.47
CA ASN A 183 -7.03 -13.02 8.98
C ASN A 183 -6.99 -13.05 10.51
N THR A 184 -6.77 -11.89 11.14
CA THR A 184 -6.58 -11.75 12.58
C THR A 184 -7.84 -11.98 13.42
N SER A 185 -9.02 -12.03 12.80
CA SER A 185 -10.29 -12.30 13.51
C SER A 185 -10.61 -13.78 13.65
N ASN A 186 -10.19 -14.60 12.69
CA ASN A 186 -10.44 -16.05 12.70
C ASN A 186 -9.17 -16.89 12.62
N GLU A 187 -8.00 -16.24 12.58
CA GLU A 187 -6.66 -16.83 12.58
C GLU A 187 -6.42 -17.83 11.43
N ILE A 188 -7.11 -17.62 10.30
CA ILE A 188 -6.90 -18.38 9.06
C ILE A 188 -5.83 -17.69 8.24
N ALA A 189 -4.77 -18.42 7.87
CA ALA A 189 -3.71 -17.92 6.99
C ALA A 189 -3.82 -18.50 5.58
N SER A 190 -3.33 -17.78 4.57
CA SER A 190 -3.32 -18.28 3.20
C SER A 190 -2.21 -17.69 2.33
N ILE A 191 -1.82 -18.47 1.32
CA ILE A 191 -0.87 -18.11 0.27
C ILE A 191 -1.46 -18.45 -1.11
N GLY A 192 -0.95 -17.80 -2.16
CA GLY A 192 -1.09 -18.29 -3.53
C GLY A 192 -0.05 -19.38 -3.77
N TRP A 193 -0.48 -20.54 -4.25
CA TRP A 193 0.42 -21.66 -4.52
C TRP A 193 -0.16 -22.63 -5.55
N ASP A 194 0.60 -22.91 -6.61
CA ASP A 194 0.29 -23.92 -7.63
C ASP A 194 -1.12 -23.77 -8.24
N GLY A 195 -1.46 -22.53 -8.61
CA GLY A 195 -2.74 -22.15 -9.23
C GLY A 195 -3.90 -22.01 -8.24
N LYS A 196 -3.71 -22.27 -6.95
CA LYS A 196 -4.77 -22.27 -5.93
C LYS A 196 -4.43 -21.42 -4.72
N GLN A 197 -5.46 -21.03 -3.98
CA GLN A 197 -5.27 -20.53 -2.62
C GLN A 197 -5.02 -21.72 -1.69
N LYS A 198 -3.81 -21.83 -1.13
CA LYS A 198 -3.52 -22.77 -0.03
C LYS A 198 -3.86 -22.08 1.29
N THR A 199 -4.70 -22.73 2.09
CA THR A 199 -5.22 -22.18 3.35
C THR A 199 -4.74 -23.02 4.53
N PHE A 200 -4.35 -22.35 5.61
CA PHE A 200 -3.92 -22.95 6.87
C PHE A 200 -4.94 -22.59 7.95
N THR A 201 -5.41 -23.59 8.70
CA THR A 201 -6.48 -23.46 9.70
C THR A 201 -6.12 -24.22 10.98
N GLY A 202 -6.93 -24.06 12.02
CA GLY A 202 -6.70 -24.73 13.32
C GLY A 202 -5.50 -24.13 14.04
N SER A 203 -4.66 -24.98 14.64
CA SER A 203 -3.49 -24.52 15.41
C SER A 203 -2.27 -24.20 14.55
N THR A 204 -2.22 -24.63 13.29
CA THR A 204 -1.06 -24.43 12.41
C THR A 204 -0.68 -22.95 12.25
N PRO A 205 -1.62 -22.02 11.96
CA PRO A 205 -1.27 -20.61 11.78
C PRO A 205 -0.74 -19.92 13.03
N LEU A 206 -0.92 -20.49 14.23
CA LEU A 206 -0.50 -19.89 15.50
C LEU A 206 1.02 -19.82 15.64
N SER A 207 1.76 -20.69 14.93
CA SER A 207 3.22 -20.68 14.91
C SER A 207 3.80 -19.71 13.87
N PHE A 208 2.97 -19.19 12.96
CA PHE A 208 3.43 -18.34 11.87
C PHE A 208 3.85 -16.95 12.36
N LYS A 209 4.85 -16.38 11.68
CA LYS A 209 5.31 -15.02 11.99
C LYS A 209 4.46 -14.00 11.24
N VAL A 210 3.85 -13.11 12.00
CA VAL A 210 3.04 -11.99 11.53
C VAL A 210 3.85 -10.70 11.69
N LEU A 211 3.78 -9.82 10.71
CA LEU A 211 4.44 -8.52 10.81
C LEU A 211 3.68 -7.66 11.83
N HIS A 212 4.37 -7.21 12.87
CA HIS A 212 3.85 -6.28 13.86
C HIS A 212 4.56 -4.94 13.74
N HIS A 213 3.91 -3.89 14.23
CA HIS A 213 4.56 -2.62 14.53
C HIS A 213 4.27 -2.16 15.95
N ARG A 214 5.07 -1.21 16.44
CA ARG A 214 4.72 -0.39 17.60
C ARG A 214 5.26 1.01 17.42
N LYS A 215 4.72 1.97 18.18
CA LYS A 215 5.23 3.34 18.21
C LYS A 215 6.57 3.42 18.91
N LEU A 216 7.50 4.15 18.29
CA LEU A 216 8.72 4.60 18.94
C LEU A 216 8.36 5.78 19.87
N HIS A 217 8.94 5.79 21.07
CA HIS A 217 8.66 6.78 22.12
C HIS A 217 9.19 8.17 21.76
#